data_AF-A0A6M0BFV4-F1
#
_entry.id   AF-A0A6M0BFV4-F1
#
_cell.length_a   1.000
_cell.length_b   1.000
_cell.length_c   1.000
_cell.angle_alpha   90.00
_cell.angle_beta   90.00
_cell.angle_gamma   90.00
#
_symmetry.space_group_name_H-M   'P 1'
#
loop_
_entity.id
_entity.type
_entity.pdbx_description
1 polymer ?
#
loop_
_entity_poly.entity_id
_entity_poly.type
_entity_poly.pdbx_seq_one_letter_code
_entity_poly.pdbx_strand_id
1 'polypeptide(L)' 'MVQTIPAKEITLRQLRHRFNLERTDDEQFFREWQDDLPELTDFEKQLLGQVKEEYLYL' A
#
# COMPACT_ATOMS: atom_id res chain seq x y z
N MET A 1 13.66 12.46 -13.43
CA MET A 1 13.46 13.18 -12.15
C MET A 1 12.08 12.81 -11.63
N VAL A 2 11.99 12.15 -10.47
CA VAL A 2 10.69 11.80 -9.86
C VAL A 2 10.17 13.05 -9.15
N GLN A 3 8.99 13.53 -9.54
CA GLN A 3 8.34 14.65 -8.86
C GLN A 3 7.52 14.10 -7.70
N THR A 4 7.96 14.36 -6.48
CA THR A 4 7.23 14.01 -5.27
C THR A 4 6.17 15.08 -5.00
N ILE A 5 4.94 14.65 -4.74
CA ILE A 5 3.84 15.55 -4.40
C ILE A 5 3.55 15.35 -2.90
N PRO A 6 3.55 16.41 -2.08
CA PRO A 6 3.20 16.29 -0.67
C PRO A 6 1.78 15.75 -0.51
N ALA A 7 1.61 14.70 0.30
CA ALA A 7 0.29 14.08 0.54
C ALA A 7 -0.76 15.07 1.09
N LYS A 8 -0.31 16.14 1.76
CA LYS A 8 -1.16 17.23 2.28
C LYS A 8 -1.72 18.16 1.20
N GLU A 9 -1.05 18.26 0.04
CA GLU A 9 -1.39 19.19 -1.05
C GLU A 9 -2.06 18.48 -2.23
N ILE A 10 -1.90 17.16 -2.32
CA ILE A 10 -2.49 16.37 -3.38
C ILE A 10 -3.98 16.10 -3.11
N THR A 11 -4.80 16.30 -4.12
CA THR A 11 -6.23 15.97 -4.06
C THR A 11 -6.53 14.68 -4.80
N LEU A 12 -7.57 13.96 -4.39
CA LEU A 12 -8.06 12.77 -5.11
C LEU A 12 -8.32 13.06 -6.59
N ARG A 13 -8.80 14.26 -6.94
CA ARG A 13 -9.00 14.67 -8.34
C ARG A 13 -7.69 14.73 -9.13
N GLN A 14 -6.62 15.26 -8.53
CA GLN A 14 -5.30 15.29 -9.17
C GLN A 14 -4.72 13.88 -9.32
N LEU A 15 -4.91 13.02 -8.32
CA LEU A 15 -4.49 11.62 -8.37
C LEU A 15 -5.19 10.87 -9.50
N ARG A 16 -6.51 11.01 -9.61
CA ARG A 16 -7.30 10.43 -10.71
C ARG A 16 -6.82 10.89 -12.08
N HIS A 17 -6.52 12.18 -12.24
CA HIS A 17 -6.08 12.70 -13.54
C HIS A 17 -4.64 12.31 -13.91
N ARG A 18 -3.71 12.28 -12.93
CA ARG A 18 -2.30 11.98 -13.18
C ARG A 18 -1.98 10.50 -13.27
N PHE A 19 -2.65 9.67 -12.46
CA PHE A 19 -2.38 8.24 -12.35
C PHE A 19 -3.50 7.39 -12.95
N ASN A 20 -4.46 8.04 -13.63
CA ASN A 20 -5.62 7.39 -14.22
C ASN A 20 -6.39 6.53 -13.21
N LEU A 21 -6.48 7.00 -11.95
CA LEU A 21 -7.19 6.28 -10.91
C LEU A 21 -8.69 6.33 -11.19
N GLU A 22 -9.29 5.16 -11.11
CA GLU A 22 -10.73 4.98 -11.21
C GLU A 22 -11.28 4.58 -9.85
N ARG A 23 -12.49 5.06 -9.56
CA ARG A 23 -13.23 4.56 -8.40
C ARG A 23 -13.76 3.20 -8.81
N THR A 24 -13.35 2.17 -8.09
CA THR A 24 -13.92 0.84 -8.20
C THR A 24 -14.94 0.67 -7.08
N ASP A 25 -16.13 0.20 -7.44
CA ASP A 25 -17.13 -0.27 -6.48
C ASP A 25 -17.19 -1.82 -6.50
N ASP A 26 -16.18 -2.47 -7.10
CA ASP A 26 -16.04 -3.92 -7.11
C ASP A 26 -15.63 -4.40 -5.71
N GLU A 27 -16.54 -5.15 -5.08
CA GLU A 27 -16.32 -5.75 -3.76
C GLU A 27 -15.21 -6.81 -3.77
N GLN A 28 -14.84 -7.35 -4.95
CA GLN A 28 -13.69 -8.25 -5.07
C GLN A 28 -12.35 -7.50 -5.11
N PHE A 29 -12.37 -6.19 -5.29
CA PHE A 29 -11.17 -5.36 -5.28
C PHE A 29 -10.63 -5.24 -3.84
N PHE A 30 -9.36 -5.60 -3.63
CA PHE A 30 -8.74 -5.72 -2.30
C PHE A 30 -9.51 -6.64 -1.35
N ARG A 31 -9.92 -7.82 -1.83
CA ARG A 31 -10.50 -8.87 -0.97
C ARG A 31 -9.61 -9.23 0.22
N GLU A 32 -8.29 -9.14 0.03
CA GLU A 32 -7.26 -9.26 1.08
C GLU A 32 -7.43 -8.25 2.24
N TRP A 33 -8.17 -7.16 2.07
CA TRP A 33 -8.42 -6.17 3.13
C TRP A 33 -9.84 -6.30 3.73
N GLN A 34 -10.70 -7.07 3.08
CA GLN A 34 -12.09 -7.28 3.48
C GLN A 34 -12.28 -8.62 4.20
N ASP A 35 -11.54 -9.64 3.78
CA ASP A 35 -11.52 -10.95 4.39
C ASP A 35 -10.37 -11.07 5.41
N ASP A 36 -10.51 -12.03 6.34
CA ASP A 36 -9.42 -12.40 7.23
C ASP A 36 -8.23 -12.89 6.41
N LEU A 37 -7.14 -12.12 6.48
CA LEU A 37 -5.86 -12.53 5.92
C LEU A 37 -5.39 -13.82 6.62
N PRO A 38 -4.83 -14.77 5.88
CA PRO A 38 -4.24 -15.95 6.49
C PRO A 38 -3.16 -15.53 7.49
N GLU A 39 -3.03 -16.29 8.59
CA GLU A 39 -1.93 -16.07 9.51
C GLU A 39 -0.60 -16.22 8.78
N LEU A 40 0.27 -15.24 8.98
CA LEU A 40 1.64 -15.30 8.48
C LEU A 40 2.32 -16.54 9.05
N THR A 41 2.97 -17.28 8.17
CA THR A 41 3.83 -18.39 8.58
C THR A 41 5.03 -17.89 9.39
N ASP A 42 5.63 -18.76 10.20
CA ASP A 42 6.81 -18.38 11.01
C ASP A 42 7.96 -17.85 10.15
N PHE A 43 8.10 -18.39 8.93
CA PHE A 43 9.08 -17.93 7.96
C PHE A 43 8.79 -16.49 7.47
N GLU A 44 7.54 -16.17 7.13
CA GLU A 44 7.14 -14.83 6.71
C GLU A 44 7.30 -13.81 7.84
N LYS A 45 7.00 -14.19 9.08
CA LYS A 45 7.24 -13.36 10.27
C LYS A 45 8.72 -13.04 10.44
N GLN A 46 9.60 -14.01 10.25
CA GLN A 46 11.06 -13.81 10.33
C GLN A 46 11.56 -12.87 9.23
N LEU A 47 11.09 -13.05 7.99
CA LEU A 47 11.45 -12.18 6.86
C LEU A 47 10.98 -10.73 7.10
N LEU A 48 9.74 -10.54 7.56
CA LEU A 48 9.21 -9.21 7.92
C LEU A 48 9.98 -8.58 9.07
N GLY A 49 10.44 -9.37 10.04
CA GLY A 49 11.33 -8.91 11.11
C GLY A 49 12.62 -8.30 10.57
N GLN A 50 13.29 -9.00 9.64
CA GLN A 50 14.52 -8.51 9.00
C GLN A 50 14.27 -7.23 8.20
N VAL A 51 13.22 -7.19 7.38
CA VAL A 51 12.87 -5.99 6.61
C VAL A 51 12.55 -4.80 7.53
N LYS A 52 11.88 -5.05 8.65
CA LYS A 52 11.57 -4.02 9.65
C LYS A 52 12.84 -3.47 10.32
N GLU A 53 13.79 -4.34 10.66
CA GLU A 53 15.08 -3.90 11.19
C GLU A 53 15.80 -3.03 10.15
N GLU A 54 15.96 -3.51 8.92
CA GLU A 54 16.62 -2.75 7.83
C GLU A 54 15.96 -1.39 7.59
N TYR A 55 14.63 -1.30 7.62
CA TYR A 55 13.90 -0.04 7.48
C TYR A 55 14.15 0.94 8.65
N LEU A 56 14.28 0.43 9.88
CA LEU A 56 14.50 1.25 11.09
C LEU A 56 15.97 1.67 11.28
N TYR A 57 16.90 0.95 10.65
CA TYR A 57 18.33 1.28 10.65
C TYR A 57 18.75 2.23 9.51
N LEU A 58 17.82 2.59 8.60
CA LEU A 58 17.97 3.64 7.57
C LEU A 58 17.58 5.04 8.09
#